data_AF-A0A9D6MUE2-F1
#
_entry.id   AF-A0A9D6MUE2-F1
#
_cell.length_a   1.000
_cell.length_b   1.000
_cell.length_c   1.000
_cell.angle_alpha   90.00
_cell.angle_beta   90.00
_cell.angle_gamma   90.00
#
_symmetry.space_group_name_H-M   'P 1'
#
loop_
_entity.id
_entity.type
_entity.pdbx_description
1 polymer ?
#
loop_
_entity_poly.entity_id
_entity_poly.type
_entity_poly.pdbx_seq_one_letter_code
_entity_poly.pdbx_strand_id
1 'polypeptide(L)'
;MVGFLGRLCLRIAGLFLFFLLIFSGAAFAVEPLLLKEDFNGEFIGLHVLHFEDKSRKLTIDDVKSPEYKVKFAPENQTTLNFGFSDSDHWLYFPVKNADSKNVRWLLQLEDPRINLAEAYEETADGGYRAHFSGGQLPVGIRDVKNRKNVFVFDTRPGTSGVFVRVVSPGKTFTNVFMTAWNEKEFTDKNVLESLLLGAFYGSMLGLLLYNFFIFLTVRD
;
A
#
# COMPACT_ATOMS: atom_id res chain seq x y z
N MET A 1 9.57 16.50 -61.93
CA MET A 1 8.40 16.17 -61.08
C MET A 1 8.71 15.09 -60.04
N VAL A 2 9.55 14.08 -60.34
CA VAL A 2 9.90 12.97 -59.43
C VAL A 2 10.68 13.38 -58.16
N GLY A 3 11.55 14.39 -58.25
CA GLY A 3 12.38 14.84 -57.10
C GLY A 3 11.62 15.61 -56.00
N PHE A 4 10.41 16.10 -56.27
CA PHE A 4 9.62 16.88 -55.30
C PHE A 4 8.84 15.96 -54.33
N LEU A 5 8.29 14.86 -54.84
CA LEU A 5 7.61 13.85 -54.00
C LEU A 5 8.57 13.17 -53.01
N GLY A 6 9.80 12.84 -53.42
CA GLY A 6 10.77 12.17 -52.54
C GLY A 6 11.18 13.03 -51.33
N ARG A 7 11.33 14.34 -51.52
CA ARG A 7 11.65 15.29 -50.43
C ARG A 7 10.46 15.52 -49.50
N LEU A 8 9.23 15.40 -50.00
CA LEU A 8 8.01 15.49 -49.19
C LEU A 8 7.83 14.24 -48.32
N CYS A 9 8.05 13.04 -48.87
CA CYS A 9 8.00 11.78 -48.10
C CYS A 9 9.06 11.75 -46.99
N LEU A 10 10.29 12.21 -47.25
CA LEU A 10 11.35 12.26 -46.23
C LEU A 10 10.98 13.19 -45.06
N ARG A 11 10.34 14.34 -45.35
CA ARG A 11 9.88 15.29 -44.33
C ARG A 11 8.72 14.74 -43.50
N ILE A 12 7.79 14.02 -44.13
CA ILE A 12 6.67 13.37 -43.43
C ILE A 12 7.17 12.22 -42.56
N ALA A 13 8.09 11.38 -43.05
CA ALA A 13 8.71 10.33 -42.25
C ALA A 13 9.51 10.89 -41.06
N GLY A 14 10.23 12.00 -41.25
CA GLY A 14 10.94 12.69 -40.18
C GLY A 14 10.01 13.27 -39.11
N LEU A 15 8.88 13.88 -39.51
CA LEU A 15 7.85 14.37 -38.60
C LEU A 15 7.17 13.23 -37.83
N PHE A 16 6.94 12.08 -38.47
CA PHE A 16 6.35 10.90 -37.85
C PHE A 16 7.31 10.26 -36.82
N LEU A 17 8.61 10.18 -37.14
CA LEU A 17 9.66 9.73 -36.22
C LEU A 17 9.83 10.69 -35.03
N PHE A 18 9.74 12.00 -35.26
CA PHE A 18 9.78 13.00 -34.20
C PHE A 18 8.55 12.89 -33.29
N PHE A 19 7.36 12.67 -33.85
CA PHE A 19 6.13 12.45 -33.07
C PHE A 19 6.17 11.14 -32.25
N LEU A 20 6.74 10.06 -32.81
CA LEU A 20 7.00 8.80 -32.10
C LEU A 20 8.00 8.96 -30.95
N LEU A 21 9.03 9.80 -31.10
CA LEU A 21 10.00 10.10 -30.05
C LEU A 21 9.40 10.95 -28.92
N ILE A 22 8.49 11.88 -29.22
CA ILE A 22 7.79 12.68 -28.20
C ILE A 22 6.80 11.82 -27.41
N PHE A 23 6.13 10.85 -28.05
CA PHE A 23 5.17 9.98 -27.38
C PHE A 23 5.84 8.87 -26.54
N SER A 24 7.10 8.55 -26.81
CA SER A 24 7.86 7.54 -26.06
C SER A 24 8.36 8.02 -24.68
N GLY A 25 8.20 9.31 -24.36
CA GLY A 25 8.82 9.94 -23.19
C GLY A 25 7.89 10.19 -21.98
N ALA A 26 6.58 9.96 -22.10
CA ALA A 26 5.69 10.05 -20.95
C ALA A 26 5.81 8.77 -20.11
N ALA A 27 6.92 8.64 -19.39
CA ALA A 27 6.96 7.73 -18.26
C ALA A 27 5.84 8.15 -17.30
N PHE A 28 4.83 7.29 -17.13
CA PHE A 28 3.79 7.46 -16.13
C PHE A 28 4.44 7.38 -14.74
N ALA A 29 5.02 8.50 -14.30
CA ALA A 29 5.53 8.65 -12.96
C ALA A 29 4.36 9.07 -12.08
N VAL A 30 3.95 8.17 -11.19
CA VAL A 30 3.02 8.53 -10.12
C VAL A 30 3.72 9.49 -9.16
N GLU A 31 2.98 10.48 -8.67
CA GLU A 31 3.52 11.46 -7.71
C GLU A 31 3.97 10.74 -6.44
N PRO A 32 5.18 11.00 -5.92
CA PRO A 32 5.65 10.35 -4.71
C PRO A 32 4.84 10.78 -3.50
N LEU A 33 4.65 9.84 -2.57
CA LEU A 33 4.18 10.14 -1.22
C LEU A 33 5.20 11.05 -0.54
N LEU A 34 4.83 12.29 -0.27
CA LEU A 34 5.71 13.28 0.35
C LEU A 34 5.69 13.12 1.87
N LEU A 35 6.82 12.69 2.45
CA LEU A 35 6.95 12.59 3.89
C LEU A 35 7.09 13.97 4.54
N LYS A 36 6.07 14.39 5.31
CA LYS A 36 6.08 15.61 6.14
C LYS A 36 5.97 15.25 7.62
N GLU A 37 6.51 16.08 8.51
CA GLU A 37 6.45 15.81 9.96
C GLU A 37 5.02 15.78 10.51
N ASP A 38 4.09 16.49 9.88
CA ASP A 38 2.71 16.71 10.34
C ASP A 38 1.68 15.73 9.76
N PHE A 39 2.12 14.56 9.28
CA PHE A 39 1.20 13.55 8.78
C PHE A 39 0.10 13.18 9.76
N ASN A 40 -1.15 13.32 9.32
CA ASN A 40 -2.32 12.92 10.07
C ASN A 40 -3.18 11.95 9.27
N GLY A 41 -2.62 10.77 8.96
CA GLY A 41 -3.34 9.71 8.28
C GLY A 41 -3.71 10.05 6.84
N GLU A 42 -2.76 9.93 5.92
CA GLU A 42 -3.01 10.20 4.49
C GLU A 42 -3.32 8.91 3.72
N PHE A 43 -4.40 8.92 2.94
CA PHE A 43 -4.71 7.81 2.04
C PHE A 43 -3.78 7.83 0.84
N ILE A 44 -3.06 6.73 0.61
CA ILE A 44 -2.00 6.71 -0.41
C ILE A 44 -2.39 6.01 -1.70
N GLY A 45 -3.64 5.56 -1.86
CA GLY A 45 -4.06 4.76 -3.02
C GLY A 45 -3.79 5.41 -4.38
N LEU A 46 -3.88 6.74 -4.47
CA LEU A 46 -3.56 7.50 -5.70
C LEU A 46 -2.06 7.59 -6.01
N HIS A 47 -1.21 7.27 -5.04
CA HIS A 47 0.24 7.21 -5.19
C HIS A 47 0.74 5.81 -5.59
N VAL A 48 -0.17 4.86 -5.80
CA VAL A 48 0.15 3.44 -5.95
C VAL A 48 0.06 3.01 -7.40
N LEU A 49 1.08 2.27 -7.81
CA LEU A 49 1.03 1.39 -8.96
C LEU A 49 0.68 -0.03 -8.52
N HIS A 50 -0.18 -0.70 -9.27
CA HIS A 50 -0.64 -2.06 -9.02
C HIS A 50 -0.23 -3.02 -10.14
N PHE A 51 0.11 -4.25 -9.73
CA PHE A 51 0.30 -5.40 -10.60
C PHE A 51 -0.32 -6.66 -9.98
N GLU A 52 -1.10 -7.42 -10.74
CA GLU A 52 -1.70 -8.68 -10.31
C GLU A 52 -0.78 -9.87 -10.68
N ASP A 53 -0.27 -10.59 -9.68
CA ASP A 53 0.45 -11.84 -9.86
C ASP A 53 -0.48 -13.05 -9.74
N LYS A 54 -1.00 -13.49 -10.89
CA LYS A 54 -1.81 -14.71 -11.01
C LYS A 54 -1.04 -16.00 -10.73
N SER A 55 0.29 -15.96 -10.81
CA SER A 55 1.13 -17.15 -10.57
C SER A 55 1.38 -17.39 -9.08
N ARG A 56 1.31 -16.32 -8.27
CA ARG A 56 1.55 -16.30 -6.81
C ARG A 56 2.95 -16.76 -6.41
N LYS A 57 3.90 -16.69 -7.34
CA LYS A 57 5.27 -17.21 -7.18
C LYS A 57 6.32 -16.12 -7.26
N LEU A 58 5.93 -14.91 -7.65
CA LEU A 58 6.88 -13.83 -7.81
C LEU A 58 7.39 -13.37 -6.44
N THR A 59 8.66 -13.01 -6.42
CA THR A 59 9.38 -12.45 -5.27
C THR A 59 9.73 -10.99 -5.53
N ILE A 60 10.23 -10.29 -4.50
CA ILE A 60 10.73 -8.91 -4.65
C ILE A 60 11.81 -8.81 -5.74
N ASP A 61 12.66 -9.83 -5.89
CA ASP A 61 13.72 -9.85 -6.89
C ASP A 61 13.19 -9.96 -8.32
N ASP A 62 12.06 -10.64 -8.50
CA ASP A 62 11.40 -10.76 -9.81
C ASP A 62 10.70 -9.45 -10.18
N VAL A 63 9.89 -8.90 -9.26
CA VAL A 63 9.04 -7.72 -9.57
C VAL A 63 9.83 -6.42 -9.70
N LYS A 64 11.03 -6.33 -9.11
CA LYS A 64 11.92 -5.18 -9.31
C LYS A 64 12.60 -5.16 -10.67
N SER A 65 12.59 -6.28 -11.40
CA SER A 65 13.25 -6.36 -12.71
C SER A 65 12.57 -5.44 -13.73
N PRO A 66 13.31 -4.93 -14.74
CA PRO A 66 12.73 -4.07 -15.77
C PRO A 66 11.52 -4.70 -16.49
N GLU A 67 11.49 -6.03 -16.62
CA GLU A 67 10.38 -6.76 -17.26
C GLU A 67 9.07 -6.61 -16.48
N TYR A 68 9.12 -6.65 -15.15
CA TYR A 68 7.92 -6.55 -14.33
C TYR A 68 7.58 -5.11 -13.97
N LYS A 69 8.56 -4.21 -13.84
CA LYS A 69 8.32 -2.78 -13.58
C LYS A 69 7.35 -2.14 -14.59
N VAL A 70 7.39 -2.53 -15.86
CA VAL A 70 6.49 -2.01 -16.90
C VAL A 70 5.05 -2.55 -16.79
N LYS A 71 4.82 -3.61 -16.01
CA LYS A 71 3.49 -4.22 -15.80
C LYS A 71 2.70 -3.56 -14.67
N PHE A 72 3.35 -2.68 -13.89
CA PHE A 72 2.72 -1.89 -12.85
C PHE A 72 1.95 -0.71 -13.47
N ALA A 73 0.67 -0.61 -13.16
CA ALA A 73 -0.22 0.43 -13.67
C ALA A 73 -0.74 1.33 -12.54
N PRO A 74 -0.90 2.64 -12.77
CA PRO A 74 -1.42 3.55 -11.76
C PRO A 74 -2.88 3.24 -11.43
N GLU A 75 -3.20 3.43 -10.15
CA GLU A 75 -4.57 3.30 -9.65
C GLU A 75 -5.24 4.66 -9.58
N ASN A 76 -6.50 4.71 -10.03
CA ASN A 76 -7.28 5.96 -10.10
C ASN A 76 -8.19 6.16 -8.86
N GLN A 77 -8.05 5.31 -7.85
CA GLN A 77 -8.89 5.29 -6.67
C GLN A 77 -8.03 5.25 -5.40
N THR A 78 -8.49 5.94 -4.35
CA THR A 78 -7.87 5.85 -3.02
C THR A 78 -8.02 4.46 -2.40
N THR A 79 -9.07 3.76 -2.79
CA THR A 79 -9.34 2.36 -2.45
C THR A 79 -8.92 1.47 -3.60
N LEU A 80 -8.03 0.52 -3.33
CA LEU A 80 -7.64 -0.47 -4.31
C LEU A 80 -8.60 -1.65 -4.25
N ASN A 81 -9.44 -1.80 -5.27
CA ASN A 81 -10.41 -2.88 -5.35
C ASN A 81 -9.93 -3.92 -6.35
N PHE A 82 -9.50 -5.07 -5.84
CA PHE A 82 -8.99 -6.15 -6.67
C PHE A 82 -10.07 -7.13 -7.13
N GLY A 83 -11.33 -6.85 -6.82
CA GLY A 83 -12.43 -7.73 -7.14
C GLY A 83 -12.29 -9.10 -6.47
N PHE A 84 -12.91 -10.09 -7.09
CA PHE A 84 -12.88 -11.47 -6.63
C PHE A 84 -11.74 -12.22 -7.33
N SER A 85 -10.62 -12.41 -6.64
CA SER A 85 -9.42 -13.07 -7.17
C SER A 85 -8.73 -13.93 -6.11
N ASP A 86 -8.00 -14.95 -6.53
CA ASP A 86 -7.06 -15.73 -5.72
C ASP A 86 -5.59 -15.37 -5.99
N SER A 87 -5.34 -14.37 -6.85
CA SER A 87 -4.01 -13.84 -7.18
C SER A 87 -3.37 -13.10 -6.00
N ASP A 88 -2.04 -13.02 -6.01
CA ASP A 88 -1.33 -12.10 -5.13
C ASP A 88 -1.27 -10.71 -5.79
N HIS A 89 -1.32 -9.65 -4.99
CA HIS A 89 -1.32 -8.28 -5.49
C HIS A 89 -0.04 -7.57 -5.08
N TRP A 90 0.72 -7.12 -6.07
CA TRP A 90 1.91 -6.31 -5.87
C TRP A 90 1.56 -4.84 -6.03
N LEU A 91 1.97 -4.05 -5.05
CA LEU A 91 1.78 -2.62 -4.99
C LEU A 91 3.15 -1.98 -4.92
N TYR A 92 3.31 -0.87 -5.63
CA TYR A 92 4.53 -0.08 -5.60
C TYR A 92 4.17 1.39 -5.51
N PHE A 93 4.85 2.14 -4.65
CA PHE A 93 4.73 3.58 -4.62
C PHE A 93 6.07 4.23 -4.28
N PRO A 94 6.44 5.33 -4.95
CA PRO A 94 7.61 6.09 -4.58
C PRO A 94 7.31 6.93 -3.34
N VAL A 95 8.25 6.98 -2.41
CA VAL A 95 8.19 7.76 -1.18
C VAL A 95 9.31 8.78 -1.24
N LYS A 96 9.01 10.04 -0.94
CA LYS A 96 9.99 11.13 -0.92
C LYS A 96 10.05 11.75 0.46
N ASN A 97 11.17 11.56 1.12
CA ASN A 97 11.52 12.29 2.33
C ASN A 97 12.19 13.62 1.96
N ALA A 98 11.50 14.72 2.26
CA ALA A 98 12.01 16.08 2.01
C ALA A 98 12.90 16.62 3.14
N ASP A 99 12.99 15.93 4.27
CA ASP A 99 13.86 16.30 5.38
C ASP A 99 15.32 15.89 5.14
N SER A 100 16.21 16.53 5.88
CA SER A 100 17.63 16.19 6.06
C SER A 100 17.88 14.96 6.94
N LYS A 101 16.88 14.51 7.72
CA LYS A 101 16.96 13.35 8.61
C LYS A 101 16.05 12.23 8.15
N ASN A 102 16.26 11.02 8.66
CA ASN A 102 15.31 9.94 8.43
C ASN A 102 13.96 10.30 9.06
N VAL A 103 12.89 9.97 8.34
CA VAL A 103 11.52 10.11 8.83
C VAL A 103 10.98 8.73 9.11
N ARG A 104 10.61 8.50 10.37
CA ARG A 104 9.94 7.28 10.80
C ARG A 104 8.44 7.43 10.61
N TRP A 105 7.84 6.48 9.90
CA TRP A 105 6.41 6.51 9.58
C TRP A 105 5.85 5.09 9.51
N LEU A 106 4.52 4.99 9.49
CA LEU A 106 3.81 3.72 9.48
C LEU A 106 2.89 3.62 8.27
N LEU A 107 2.91 2.48 7.62
CA LEU A 107 1.91 2.11 6.61
C LEU A 107 0.92 1.15 7.22
N GLN A 108 -0.35 1.52 7.24
CA GLN A 108 -1.45 0.70 7.71
C GLN A 108 -2.29 0.21 6.52
N LEU A 109 -2.50 -1.10 6.43
CA LEU A 109 -3.51 -1.70 5.57
C LEU A 109 -4.77 -1.91 6.40
N GLU A 110 -5.88 -1.29 5.98
CA GLU A 110 -7.10 -1.22 6.80
C GLU A 110 -7.88 -2.53 6.87
N ASP A 111 -7.71 -3.43 5.91
CA ASP A 111 -8.46 -4.70 5.85
C ASP A 111 -7.83 -5.76 6.77
N PRO A 112 -8.45 -6.11 7.91
CA PRO A 112 -7.91 -7.11 8.84
C PRO A 112 -8.02 -8.54 8.29
N ARG A 113 -8.74 -8.76 7.19
CA ARG A 113 -8.88 -10.08 6.55
C ARG A 113 -7.63 -10.48 5.77
N ILE A 114 -6.73 -9.53 5.51
CA ILE A 114 -5.44 -9.79 4.89
C ILE A 114 -4.58 -10.59 5.89
N ASN A 115 -4.46 -11.88 5.63
CA ASN A 115 -3.80 -12.82 6.54
C ASN A 115 -2.27 -12.74 6.50
N LEU A 116 -1.70 -12.29 5.37
CA LEU A 116 -0.28 -12.10 5.16
C LEU A 116 -0.05 -10.94 4.16
N ALA A 117 0.77 -9.99 4.57
CA ALA A 117 1.28 -8.93 3.73
C ALA A 117 2.77 -8.70 4.02
N GLU A 118 3.51 -8.44 2.97
CA GLU A 118 4.95 -8.23 3.02
C GLU A 118 5.23 -6.84 2.45
N ALA A 119 6.11 -6.08 3.08
CA ALA A 119 6.56 -4.81 2.55
C ALA A 119 8.07 -4.76 2.43
N TYR A 120 8.57 -4.08 1.41
CA TYR A 120 9.98 -4.03 1.06
C TYR A 120 10.39 -2.58 0.85
N GLU A 121 11.25 -2.07 1.73
CA GLU A 121 11.82 -0.72 1.63
C GLU A 121 13.21 -0.77 1.01
N GLU A 122 13.46 0.09 0.02
CA GLU A 122 14.77 0.19 -0.63
C GLU A 122 15.85 0.75 0.31
N THR A 123 16.95 0.02 0.42
CA THR A 123 18.09 0.33 1.32
C THR A 123 19.19 1.12 0.59
N ALA A 124 20.17 1.65 1.34
CA ALA A 124 21.22 2.52 0.80
C ALA A 124 22.13 1.83 -0.21
N ASP A 125 22.33 0.54 0.00
CA ASP A 125 23.13 -0.39 -0.78
C ASP A 125 22.38 -0.97 -1.99
N GLY A 126 21.14 -0.52 -2.24
CA GLY A 126 20.30 -1.01 -3.34
C GLY A 126 19.64 -2.36 -3.07
N GLY A 127 19.76 -2.88 -1.85
CA GLY A 127 18.99 -4.02 -1.36
C GLY A 127 17.58 -3.61 -0.90
N TYR A 128 16.83 -4.56 -0.33
CA TYR A 128 15.52 -4.29 0.26
C TYR A 128 15.46 -4.81 1.69
N ARG A 129 14.93 -3.99 2.60
CA ARG A 129 14.55 -4.42 3.93
C ARG A 129 13.13 -4.95 3.89
N ALA A 130 12.97 -6.23 4.24
CA ALA A 130 11.66 -6.88 4.29
C ALA A 130 11.00 -6.66 5.66
N HIS A 131 9.71 -6.35 5.62
CA HIS A 131 8.82 -6.18 6.75
C HIS A 131 7.64 -7.12 6.58
N PHE A 132 7.21 -7.77 7.66
CA PHE A 132 6.15 -8.78 7.60
C PHE A 132 5.01 -8.42 8.56
N SER A 133 3.78 -8.48 8.07
CA SER A 133 2.58 -8.25 8.86
C SER A 133 1.49 -9.23 8.42
N GLY A 134 0.69 -9.74 9.34
CA GLY A 134 -0.31 -10.75 8.98
C GLY A 134 -0.92 -11.45 10.18
N GLY A 135 -2.23 -11.69 10.14
CA GLY A 135 -2.99 -12.39 11.18
C GLY A 135 -2.44 -13.76 11.56
N GLN A 136 -1.79 -14.46 10.62
CA GLN A 136 -1.20 -15.79 10.85
C GLN A 136 0.25 -15.78 11.32
N LEU A 137 0.93 -14.63 11.31
CA LEU A 137 2.32 -14.54 11.75
C LEU A 137 2.39 -14.50 13.29
N PRO A 138 3.33 -15.24 13.92
CA PRO A 138 3.65 -15.09 15.33
C PRO A 138 3.91 -13.63 15.70
N VAL A 139 3.48 -13.23 16.89
CA VAL A 139 3.54 -11.83 17.37
C VAL A 139 4.97 -11.27 17.35
N GLY A 140 6.00 -12.12 17.47
CA GLY A 140 7.42 -11.68 17.45
C GLY A 140 7.99 -11.35 16.07
N ILE A 141 7.28 -11.63 14.97
CA ILE A 141 7.73 -11.34 13.59
C ILE A 141 7.11 -10.03 13.07
N ARG A 142 6.05 -9.53 13.72
CA ARG A 142 5.35 -8.32 13.30
C ARG A 142 6.07 -7.08 13.82
N ASP A 143 6.21 -6.07 12.96
CA ASP A 143 6.75 -4.76 13.35
C ASP A 143 5.93 -4.09 14.46
N VAL A 144 4.60 -4.21 14.38
CA VAL A 144 3.65 -3.61 15.34
C VAL A 144 2.63 -4.64 15.78
N LYS A 145 2.37 -4.70 17.10
CA LYS A 145 1.27 -5.48 17.66
C LYS A 145 -0.05 -4.74 17.45
N ASN A 146 -0.58 -4.79 16.23
CA ASN A 146 -1.90 -4.24 15.90
C ASN A 146 -2.82 -5.35 15.35
N ARG A 147 -4.13 -5.14 15.46
CA ARG A 147 -5.16 -6.01 14.84
C ARG A 147 -5.13 -5.89 13.31
N LYS A 148 -4.75 -4.72 12.81
CA LYS A 148 -4.55 -4.43 11.38
C LYS A 148 -3.10 -4.67 10.99
N ASN A 149 -2.85 -4.82 9.69
CA ASN A 149 -1.50 -4.97 9.17
C ASN A 149 -0.82 -3.61 9.13
N VAL A 150 0.28 -3.49 9.87
CA VAL A 150 1.02 -2.24 10.03
C VAL A 150 2.51 -2.53 9.86
N PHE A 151 3.16 -1.71 9.04
CA PHE A 151 4.58 -1.76 8.73
C PHE A 151 5.26 -0.47 9.21
N VAL A 152 6.46 -0.58 9.77
CA VAL A 152 7.22 0.59 10.25
C VAL A 152 8.41 0.81 9.34
N PHE A 153 8.48 2.01 8.76
CA PHE A 153 9.58 2.42 7.89
C PHE A 153 10.42 3.50 8.54
N ASP A 154 11.70 3.53 8.19
CA ASP A 154 12.65 4.57 8.58
C ASP A 154 13.32 5.12 7.32
N THR A 155 12.59 5.98 6.63
CA THR A 155 12.93 6.40 5.27
C THR A 155 13.96 7.52 5.30
N ARG A 156 15.08 7.29 4.62
CA ARG A 156 16.20 8.23 4.52
C ARG A 156 15.84 9.45 3.64
N PRO A 157 16.57 10.57 3.77
CA PRO A 157 16.43 11.71 2.87
C PRO A 157 16.50 11.34 1.39
N GLY A 158 15.61 11.91 0.58
CA GLY A 158 15.52 11.65 -0.85
C GLY A 158 14.30 10.80 -1.24
N THR A 159 14.37 10.18 -2.42
CA THR A 159 13.28 9.36 -2.97
C THR A 159 13.68 7.89 -2.96
N SER A 160 12.81 7.04 -2.43
CA SER A 160 12.96 5.57 -2.41
C SER A 160 11.67 4.88 -2.80
N GLY A 161 11.77 3.67 -3.37
CA GLY A 161 10.60 2.85 -3.67
C GLY A 161 10.18 1.97 -2.50
N VAL A 162 8.87 1.81 -2.30
CA VAL A 162 8.30 0.79 -1.40
C VAL A 162 7.46 -0.18 -2.22
N PHE A 163 7.73 -1.47 -2.07
CA PHE A 163 6.88 -2.54 -2.61
C PHE A 163 6.06 -3.15 -1.48
N VAL A 164 4.80 -3.48 -1.74
CA VAL A 164 3.93 -4.21 -0.83
C VAL A 164 3.30 -5.37 -1.58
N ARG A 165 3.48 -6.59 -1.07
CA ARG A 165 2.80 -7.79 -1.55
C ARG A 165 1.64 -8.11 -0.62
N VAL A 166 0.43 -8.10 -1.14
CA VAL A 166 -0.76 -8.57 -0.47
C VAL A 166 -1.03 -10.00 -0.92
N VAL A 167 -0.85 -10.96 -0.01
CA VAL A 167 -1.03 -12.37 -0.31
C VAL A 167 -2.49 -12.73 -0.15
N SER A 168 -3.10 -13.27 -1.21
CA SER A 168 -4.51 -13.61 -1.18
C SER A 168 -4.74 -14.88 -0.34
N PRO A 169 -5.70 -14.89 0.61
CA PRO A 169 -6.05 -16.09 1.36
C PRO A 169 -6.83 -17.13 0.52
N GLY A 170 -7.14 -16.82 -0.74
CA GLY A 170 -7.96 -17.64 -1.64
C GLY A 170 -8.95 -16.76 -2.42
N LYS A 171 -9.88 -17.37 -3.16
CA LYS A 171 -10.86 -16.61 -3.96
C LYS A 171 -11.76 -15.77 -3.05
N THR A 172 -11.43 -14.51 -2.89
CA THR A 172 -12.12 -13.58 -1.98
C THR A 172 -12.09 -12.18 -2.57
N PHE A 173 -13.10 -11.41 -2.19
CA PHE A 173 -13.17 -10.01 -2.53
C PHE A 173 -12.19 -9.20 -1.66
N THR A 174 -11.11 -8.74 -2.26
CA THR A 174 -10.01 -8.05 -1.56
C THR A 174 -10.02 -6.57 -1.90
N ASN A 175 -10.27 -5.74 -0.89
CA ASN A 175 -10.12 -4.30 -0.98
C ASN A 175 -8.98 -3.87 -0.07
N VAL A 176 -8.03 -3.12 -0.61
CA VAL A 176 -6.90 -2.62 0.15
C VAL A 176 -6.99 -1.10 0.23
N PHE A 177 -7.11 -0.62 1.45
CA PHE A 177 -6.96 0.79 1.77
C PHE A 177 -5.65 0.93 2.52
N MET A 178 -4.79 1.82 2.01
CA MET A 178 -3.48 2.08 2.60
C MET A 178 -3.45 3.50 3.13
N THR A 179 -3.06 3.64 4.38
CA THR A 179 -2.93 4.93 5.04
C THR A 179 -1.53 5.08 5.63
N ALA A 180 -0.88 6.18 5.31
CA ALA A 180 0.40 6.56 5.88
C ALA A 180 0.19 7.43 7.12
N TRP A 181 0.87 7.09 8.21
CA TRP A 181 0.76 7.76 9.51
C TRP A 181 2.12 8.15 10.04
N ASN A 182 2.20 9.26 10.79
CA ASN A 182 3.27 9.41 11.75
C ASN A 182 3.01 8.54 13.01
N GLU A 183 4.05 8.31 13.80
CA GLU A 183 3.98 7.40 14.95
C GLU A 183 3.06 7.90 16.08
N LYS A 184 3.06 9.22 16.31
CA LYS A 184 2.26 9.84 17.36
C LYS A 184 0.77 9.74 17.05
N GLU A 185 0.33 10.21 15.88
CA GLU A 185 -1.08 10.21 15.50
C GLU A 185 -1.62 8.78 15.36
N PHE A 186 -0.82 7.83 14.85
CA PHE A 186 -1.19 6.42 14.85
C PHE A 186 -1.47 5.88 16.27
N THR A 187 -0.61 6.24 17.24
CA THR A 187 -0.76 5.82 18.63
C THR A 187 -2.01 6.44 19.25
N ASP A 188 -2.19 7.75 19.12
CA ASP A 188 -3.34 8.49 19.65
C ASP A 188 -4.65 7.94 19.09
N LYS A 189 -4.69 7.67 17.78
CA LYS A 189 -5.83 7.04 17.10
C LYS A 189 -6.12 5.64 17.64
N ASN A 190 -5.11 4.79 17.86
CA ASN A 190 -5.32 3.44 18.39
C ASN A 190 -5.79 3.43 19.85
N VAL A 191 -5.31 4.38 20.66
CA VAL A 191 -5.78 4.58 22.04
C VAL A 191 -7.25 4.97 22.03
N LEU A 192 -7.64 5.93 21.19
CA LEU A 192 -9.04 6.35 21.06
C LEU A 192 -9.95 5.19 20.60
N GLU A 193 -9.56 4.44 19.58
CA GLU A 193 -10.31 3.25 19.13
C GLU A 193 -10.47 2.22 20.25
N SER A 194 -9.42 1.99 21.03
CA SER A 194 -9.44 1.03 22.15
C SER A 194 -10.37 1.49 23.28
N LEU A 195 -10.39 2.79 23.58
CA LEU A 195 -11.30 3.37 24.57
C LEU A 195 -12.77 3.24 24.13
N LEU A 196 -13.07 3.51 22.86
CA LEU A 196 -14.41 3.37 22.30
C LEU A 196 -14.88 1.90 22.32
N LEU A 197 -14.01 0.96 21.94
CA LEU A 197 -14.29 -0.47 22.05
C LEU A 197 -14.49 -0.89 23.52
N GLY A 198 -13.67 -0.38 24.44
CA GLY A 198 -13.81 -0.62 25.87
C GLY A 198 -15.16 -0.15 26.41
N ALA A 199 -15.61 1.05 26.01
CA ALA A 199 -16.92 1.58 26.36
C ALA A 199 -18.07 0.75 25.77
N PHE A 200 -17.94 0.32 24.52
CA PHE A 200 -18.91 -0.56 23.86
C PHE A 200 -19.04 -1.92 24.56
N TYR A 201 -17.93 -2.62 24.80
CA TYR A 201 -17.97 -3.90 25.50
C TYR A 201 -18.38 -3.76 26.97
N GLY A 202 -18.02 -2.64 27.62
CA GLY A 202 -18.46 -2.33 28.98
C GLY A 202 -19.97 -2.15 29.07
N SER A 203 -20.60 -1.46 28.12
CA SER A 203 -22.07 -1.31 28.09
C SER A 203 -22.77 -2.63 27.81
N MET A 204 -22.24 -3.47 26.90
CA MET A 204 -22.74 -4.82 26.67
C MET A 204 -22.66 -5.70 27.91
N LEU A 205 -21.53 -5.64 28.64
CA LEU A 205 -21.37 -6.37 29.90
C LEU A 205 -22.35 -5.86 30.97
N GLY A 206 -22.55 -4.55 31.07
CA GLY A 206 -23.54 -3.96 31.97
C GLY A 206 -24.97 -4.45 31.68
N LEU A 207 -25.35 -4.52 30.40
CA LEU A 207 -26.64 -5.07 29.97
C LEU A 207 -26.77 -6.57 30.28
N LEU A 208 -25.70 -7.33 30.07
CA LEU A 208 -25.66 -8.76 30.38
C LEU A 208 -25.84 -8.99 31.89
N LEU A 209 -25.12 -8.23 32.73
CA LEU A 209 -25.24 -8.29 34.19
C LEU A 209 -26.63 -7.87 34.66
N TYR A 210 -27.19 -6.80 34.09
CA TYR A 210 -28.57 -6.36 34.37
C TYR A 210 -29.58 -7.48 34.08
N ASN A 211 -29.51 -8.08 32.89
CA ASN A 211 -30.38 -9.19 32.51
C ASN A 211 -30.16 -10.43 33.39
N PHE A 212 -28.91 -10.70 33.79
CA PHE A 212 -28.58 -11.79 34.71
C PHE A 212 -29.21 -11.58 36.09
N PHE A 213 -29.18 -10.36 36.63
CA PHE A 213 -29.87 -10.03 37.89
C PHE A 213 -31.39 -10.20 37.77
N ILE A 214 -32.00 -9.73 36.68
CA ILE A 214 -33.44 -9.96 36.43
C ILE A 214 -33.75 -11.45 36.41
N PHE A 215 -32.94 -12.25 35.72
CA PHE A 215 -33.14 -13.69 35.65
C PHE A 215 -33.09 -14.35 37.04
N LEU A 216 -32.17 -13.93 37.91
CA LEU A 216 -32.13 -14.42 39.29
C LEU A 216 -33.37 -14.00 40.10
N THR A 217 -33.85 -12.77 39.92
CA THR A 217 -35.00 -12.24 40.68
C THR A 217 -36.35 -12.80 40.23
N VAL A 218 -36.54 -13.06 38.93
CA VAL A 218 -37.80 -13.58 38.36
C VAL A 218 -37.91 -15.11 38.48
N ARG A 219 -36.84 -15.80 38.88
CA ARG A 219 -36.81 -17.26 39.02
C ARG A 219 -37.41 -17.78 40.33
N ASP A 220 -37.92 -16.88 41.18
CA ASP A 220 -38.78 -17.19 42.34
C ASP A 220 -40.26 -16.87 42.01
#